data_AF-A0A7C2GCJ1-F1
#
_entry.id   AF-A0A7C2GCJ1-F1
#
_cell.length_a   1.000
_cell.length_b   1.000
_cell.length_c   1.000
_cell.angle_alpha   90.00
_cell.angle_beta   90.00
_cell.angle_gamma   90.00
#
_symmetry.space_group_name_H-M   'P 1'
#
loop_
_entity.id
_entity.type
_entity.pdbx_description
1 polymer ?
#
loop_
_entity_poly.entity_id
_entity_poly.type
_entity_poly.pdbx_seq_one_letter_code
_entity_poly.pdbx_strand_id
1 'polypeptide(L)'
;MKKLWPLVLLLAACTGSQEPSLPALVAAGSGEKVGFFRAKGLQGGAAAPVATWPAPGLQDLAYAGAFRKLYLLFPDRLEAYATSDFNEASVPQGSPVVRALPADCTGGYLRLGQNRLLVHCPGAQKAFLLGLPDPGTPQEADLTGLDPAAHLALLPQGGLDLLAYLTPAAMGFRPAQDPEATPRLEKPLDPPLQTPLDLRADGQGRLLGLGATPTEVRLYALQGEVVSSRKVLGDFPGEARLALDPAVGLVVYGRGFQALEPRDSGPQEVYTAFAAGLVGQDGYLYLAAGTPLSVYDLVPSPPQRVAAPSLDFAPKALAFLPVQ
;
A
#
# COMPACT_ATOMS: atom_id res chain seq x y z
N MET A 1 3.65 -64.55 20.04
CA MET A 1 2.43 -63.91 19.50
C MET A 1 2.19 -62.60 20.24
N LYS A 2 1.78 -61.54 19.51
CA LYS A 2 1.31 -60.21 19.98
C LYS A 2 2.44 -59.25 20.40
N LYS A 3 2.51 -57.99 19.94
CA LYS A 3 1.72 -57.19 18.98
C LYS A 3 2.63 -56.01 18.58
N LEU A 4 2.72 -55.72 17.27
CA LEU A 4 3.25 -54.47 16.75
C LEU A 4 2.32 -53.30 17.09
N TRP A 5 2.92 -52.10 17.21
CA TRP A 5 2.35 -50.74 17.21
C TRP A 5 1.60 -50.22 18.45
N PRO A 6 1.73 -48.91 18.78
CA PRO A 6 1.97 -47.80 17.84
C PRO A 6 3.15 -46.87 18.17
N LEU A 7 3.97 -46.67 17.12
CA LEU A 7 4.88 -45.55 16.92
C LEU A 7 4.17 -44.56 15.96
N VAL A 8 3.10 -43.88 16.39
CA VAL A 8 2.39 -42.88 15.53
C VAL A 8 1.85 -41.66 16.31
N LEU A 9 1.74 -41.68 17.64
CA LEU A 9 1.05 -40.61 18.39
C LEU A 9 1.96 -39.51 18.99
N LEU A 10 3.26 -39.49 18.68
CA LEU A 10 4.22 -38.54 19.26
C LEU A 10 4.80 -37.51 18.27
N LEU A 11 4.25 -37.40 17.05
CA LEU A 11 4.70 -36.43 16.03
C LEU A 11 3.65 -35.36 15.67
N ALA A 12 2.54 -35.26 16.42
CA ALA A 12 1.47 -34.29 16.15
C ALA A 12 1.45 -33.08 17.10
N ALA A 13 2.53 -32.84 17.85
CA ALA A 13 2.62 -31.74 18.81
C ALA A 13 3.87 -30.88 18.60
N CYS A 14 4.13 -30.49 17.35
CA CYS A 14 4.78 -29.21 17.06
C CYS A 14 3.70 -28.28 16.51
N THR A 15 2.69 -27.98 17.34
CA THR A 15 1.83 -26.82 17.11
C THR A 15 2.77 -25.61 17.10
N GLY A 16 2.87 -24.97 15.93
CA GLY A 16 3.65 -23.76 15.75
C GLY A 16 3.41 -22.81 16.91
N SER A 17 4.47 -22.57 17.67
CA SER A 17 4.54 -21.45 18.59
C SER A 17 4.45 -20.20 17.72
N GLN A 18 3.22 -19.79 17.40
CA GLN A 18 2.95 -18.45 16.88
C GLN A 18 3.43 -17.52 17.97
N GLU A 19 4.54 -16.82 17.70
CA GLU A 19 4.96 -15.68 18.50
C GLU A 19 3.74 -14.78 18.71
N PRO A 20 3.59 -14.13 19.89
CA PRO A 20 2.49 -13.21 20.11
C PRO A 20 2.43 -12.21 18.94
N SER A 21 1.26 -12.09 18.31
CA SER A 21 1.04 -11.13 17.24
C SER A 21 1.55 -9.76 17.67
N LEU A 22 2.42 -9.16 16.85
CA LEU A 22 2.97 -7.82 17.09
C LEU A 22 1.83 -6.84 17.43
N PRO A 23 1.88 -6.13 18.58
CA PRO A 23 0.90 -5.10 18.89
C PRO A 23 0.85 -4.08 17.76
N ALA A 24 -0.33 -3.88 17.18
CA ALA A 24 -0.48 -3.04 16.02
C ALA A 24 -1.87 -2.43 15.91
N LEU A 25 -1.92 -1.29 15.26
CA LEU A 25 -3.13 -0.61 14.86
C LEU A 25 -3.27 -0.64 13.33
N VAL A 26 -4.50 -0.76 12.86
CA VAL A 26 -4.88 -0.45 11.48
C VAL A 26 -5.54 0.92 11.50
N ALA A 27 -4.92 1.89 10.83
CA ALA A 27 -5.56 3.16 10.56
C ALA A 27 -6.38 3.03 9.28
N ALA A 28 -7.66 3.37 9.35
CA ALA A 28 -8.57 3.39 8.21
C ALA A 28 -9.07 4.80 7.98
N GLY A 29 -8.72 5.37 6.82
CA GLY A 29 -9.09 6.72 6.42
C GLY A 29 -10.32 6.73 5.53
N SER A 30 -11.25 7.62 5.84
CA SER A 30 -12.33 8.07 4.97
C SER A 30 -12.15 9.56 4.69
N GLY A 31 -12.84 10.08 3.67
CA GLY A 31 -12.84 11.53 3.40
C GLY A 31 -13.41 12.42 4.50
N GLU A 32 -13.80 11.87 5.65
CA GLU A 32 -14.37 12.60 6.79
C GLU A 32 -13.61 12.37 8.10
N LYS A 33 -13.00 11.19 8.27
CA LYS A 33 -12.36 10.75 9.53
C LYS A 33 -11.33 9.66 9.31
N VAL A 34 -10.42 9.53 10.28
CA VAL A 34 -9.52 8.38 10.43
C VAL A 34 -9.92 7.60 11.67
N GLY A 35 -10.28 6.33 11.50
CA GLY A 35 -10.49 5.39 12.60
C GLY A 35 -9.24 4.55 12.86
N PHE A 36 -8.90 4.31 14.12
CA PHE A 36 -7.77 3.46 14.52
C PHE A 36 -8.29 2.22 15.21
N PHE A 37 -7.96 1.04 14.71
CA PHE A 37 -8.47 -0.22 15.21
C PHE A 37 -7.33 -1.13 15.62
N ARG A 38 -7.49 -1.89 16.71
CA ARG A 38 -6.51 -2.94 17.05
C ARG A 38 -6.51 -3.99 15.95
N ALA A 39 -5.35 -4.33 15.42
CA ALA A 39 -5.20 -5.38 14.40
C ALA A 39 -5.79 -6.71 14.90
N LYS A 40 -5.40 -7.13 16.11
CA LYS A 40 -5.94 -8.32 16.77
C LYS A 40 -7.46 -8.27 16.99
N GLY A 41 -8.00 -7.07 17.24
CA GLY A 41 -9.45 -6.86 17.34
C GLY A 41 -10.14 -7.15 16.01
N LEU A 42 -9.65 -6.57 14.91
CA LEU A 42 -10.19 -6.78 13.57
C LEU A 42 -10.10 -8.25 13.13
N GLN A 43 -8.97 -8.90 13.41
CA GLN A 43 -8.77 -10.34 13.15
C GLN A 43 -9.78 -11.21 13.92
N GLY A 44 -10.16 -10.80 15.12
CA GLY A 44 -11.22 -11.43 15.92
C GLY A 44 -12.64 -11.00 15.55
N GLY A 45 -12.83 -10.19 14.51
CA GLY A 45 -14.13 -9.70 14.06
C GLY A 45 -14.66 -8.48 14.83
N ALA A 46 -13.88 -7.87 15.71
CA ALA A 46 -14.26 -6.67 16.45
C ALA A 46 -13.93 -5.40 15.66
N ALA A 47 -14.93 -4.55 15.44
CA ALA A 47 -14.83 -3.30 14.69
C ALA A 47 -14.78 -2.05 15.58
N ALA A 48 -14.46 -2.19 16.88
CA ALA A 48 -14.48 -1.05 17.80
C ALA A 48 -13.19 -0.23 17.65
N PRO A 49 -13.27 1.07 17.28
CA PRO A 49 -12.08 1.90 17.18
C PRO A 49 -11.50 2.19 18.57
N VAL A 50 -10.18 2.21 18.66
CA VAL A 50 -9.42 2.74 19.80
C VAL A 50 -9.58 4.26 19.85
N ALA A 51 -9.54 4.92 18.69
CA ALA A 51 -9.81 6.33 18.54
C ALA A 51 -10.37 6.63 17.15
N THR A 52 -11.01 7.79 17.02
CA THR A 52 -11.42 8.34 15.73
C THR A 52 -11.05 9.81 15.71
N TRP A 53 -10.37 10.25 14.65
CA TRP A 53 -10.01 11.63 14.44
C TRP A 53 -10.86 12.22 13.31
N PRO A 54 -11.40 13.44 13.45
CA PRO A 54 -12.00 14.15 12.33
C PRO A 54 -10.92 14.48 11.29
N ALA A 55 -11.19 14.19 10.02
CA ALA A 55 -10.29 14.42 8.90
C ALA A 55 -11.08 14.75 7.63
N PRO A 56 -11.87 15.85 7.63
CA PRO A 56 -12.66 16.25 6.47
C PRO A 56 -11.75 16.57 5.28
N GLY A 57 -12.06 15.98 4.13
CA GLY A 57 -11.29 16.09 2.90
C GLY A 57 -10.09 15.14 2.81
N LEU A 58 -9.92 14.17 3.72
CA LEU A 58 -8.81 13.22 3.62
C LEU A 58 -8.87 12.43 2.31
N GLN A 59 -7.73 12.30 1.63
CA GLN A 59 -7.62 11.65 0.34
C GLN A 59 -6.83 10.34 0.41
N ASP A 60 -5.72 10.38 1.13
CA ASP A 60 -4.81 9.27 1.28
C ASP A 60 -4.07 9.38 2.63
N LEU A 61 -3.49 8.27 3.07
CA LEU A 61 -2.64 8.23 4.25
C LEU A 61 -1.48 7.25 4.04
N ALA A 62 -0.36 7.52 4.71
CA ALA A 62 0.82 6.67 4.65
C ALA A 62 1.53 6.65 6.00
N TYR A 63 2.04 5.48 6.40
CA TYR A 63 2.80 5.34 7.63
C TYR A 63 4.27 5.06 7.33
N ALA A 64 5.16 5.92 7.82
CA ALA A 64 6.60 5.71 7.73
C ALA A 64 7.14 5.15 9.05
N GLY A 65 7.23 3.82 9.14
CA GLY A 65 7.62 3.12 10.36
C GLY A 65 9.01 3.49 10.89
N ALA A 66 9.99 3.71 10.00
CA ALA A 66 11.33 4.13 10.37
C ALA A 66 11.35 5.47 11.15
N PHE A 67 10.34 6.30 10.95
CA PHE A 67 10.21 7.63 11.55
C PHE A 67 9.10 7.73 12.60
N ARG A 68 8.27 6.68 12.76
CA ARG A 68 7.05 6.70 13.58
C ARG A 68 6.17 7.92 13.26
N LYS A 69 5.91 8.12 11.97
CA LYS A 69 5.12 9.22 11.44
C LYS A 69 3.96 8.70 10.59
N LEU A 70 2.77 9.21 10.85
CA LEU A 70 1.57 9.03 10.04
C LEU A 70 1.31 10.31 9.24
N TYR A 71 1.27 10.19 7.92
CA TYR A 71 1.01 11.28 6.99
C TYR A 71 -0.42 11.20 6.47
N LEU A 72 -1.12 12.33 6.47
CA LEU A 72 -2.48 12.49 5.96
C LEU A 72 -2.45 13.52 4.83
N LEU A 73 -2.97 13.14 3.66
CA LEU A 73 -3.07 14.02 2.50
C LEU A 73 -4.48 14.62 2.40
N PHE A 74 -4.53 15.94 2.28
CA PHE A 74 -5.73 16.72 1.97
C PHE A 74 -5.53 17.47 0.65
N PRO A 75 -6.58 18.07 0.04
CA PRO A 75 -6.45 18.79 -1.22
C PRO A 75 -5.44 19.94 -1.18
N ASP A 76 -5.36 20.64 -0.05
CA ASP A 76 -4.59 21.88 0.11
C ASP A 76 -3.36 21.74 1.01
N ARG A 77 -3.22 20.60 1.71
CA ARG A 77 -2.16 20.40 2.71
C ARG A 77 -1.80 18.94 2.94
N LEU A 78 -0.61 18.77 3.51
CA LEU A 78 -0.13 17.54 4.12
C LEU A 78 -0.02 17.75 5.64
N GLU A 79 -0.49 16.78 6.41
CA GLU A 79 -0.33 16.75 7.87
C GLU A 79 0.53 15.54 8.26
N ALA A 80 1.52 15.75 9.13
CA ALA A 80 2.38 14.69 9.66
C ALA A 80 2.25 14.59 11.18
N TYR A 81 1.80 13.44 11.66
CA TYR A 81 1.54 13.13 13.06
C TYR A 81 2.62 12.20 13.61
N ALA A 82 3.13 12.52 14.81
CA ALA A 82 3.98 11.60 15.55
C ALA A 82 3.14 10.46 16.13
N THR A 83 3.64 9.23 16.01
CA THR A 83 2.93 8.02 16.51
C THR A 83 3.65 7.38 17.68
N SER A 84 4.64 8.05 18.28
CA SER A 84 5.47 7.52 19.37
C SER A 84 4.66 7.16 20.63
N ASP A 85 3.55 7.88 20.86
CA ASP A 85 2.69 7.67 22.04
C ASP A 85 1.47 6.78 21.72
N PHE A 86 1.42 6.17 20.53
CA PHE A 86 0.33 5.28 20.16
C PHE A 86 0.56 3.90 20.79
N ASN A 87 -0.53 3.30 21.24
CA ASN A 87 -0.58 1.92 21.71
C ASN A 87 -1.97 1.32 21.41
N GLU A 88 -2.16 0.04 21.73
CA GLU A 88 -3.43 -0.65 21.47
C GLU A 88 -4.64 -0.08 22.24
N ALA A 89 -4.42 0.77 23.25
CA ALA A 89 -5.47 1.36 24.07
C ALA A 89 -5.66 2.87 23.87
N SER A 90 -4.72 3.57 23.22
CA SER A 90 -4.74 5.02 23.09
C SER A 90 -4.02 5.48 21.83
N VAL A 91 -4.65 6.43 21.12
CA VAL A 91 -4.13 7.07 19.91
C VAL A 91 -4.32 8.58 20.02
N PRO A 92 -3.48 9.27 20.82
CA PRO A 92 -3.59 10.70 21.01
C PRO A 92 -3.29 11.43 19.70
N GLN A 93 -4.16 12.35 19.28
CA GLN A 93 -3.97 13.09 18.03
C GLN A 93 -2.75 14.01 18.07
N GLY A 94 -2.43 14.61 19.22
CA GLY A 94 -1.32 15.56 19.30
C GLY A 94 -1.51 16.76 18.34
N SER A 95 -0.42 17.45 18.03
CA SER A 95 -0.41 18.53 17.04
C SER A 95 0.39 18.09 15.81
N PRO A 96 -0.20 18.11 14.60
CA PRO A 96 0.53 17.74 13.39
C PRO A 96 1.54 18.82 12.99
N VAL A 97 2.58 18.40 12.28
CA VAL A 97 3.34 19.30 11.40
C VAL A 97 2.52 19.47 10.12
N VAL A 98 2.04 20.68 9.88
CA VAL A 98 1.23 21.01 8.70
C VAL A 98 2.10 21.66 7.62
N ARG A 99 1.89 21.24 6.36
CA ARG A 99 2.47 21.88 5.18
C ARG A 99 1.42 22.12 4.13
N ALA A 100 1.26 23.40 3.75
CA ALA A 100 0.44 23.77 2.61
C ALA A 100 1.04 23.21 1.31
N LEU A 101 0.19 22.74 0.41
CA LEU A 101 0.58 22.26 -0.90
C LEU A 101 0.48 23.42 -1.91
N PRO A 102 1.44 23.56 -2.85
CA PRO A 102 1.43 24.66 -3.82
C PRO A 102 0.35 24.52 -4.93
N ALA A 103 -0.44 23.46 -4.91
CA ALA A 103 -1.49 23.17 -5.89
C ALA A 103 -2.64 22.41 -5.23
N ASP A 104 -3.80 22.37 -5.91
CA ASP A 104 -4.91 21.50 -5.51
C ASP A 104 -4.56 20.04 -5.83
N CYS A 105 -4.48 19.23 -4.79
CA CYS A 105 -4.14 17.82 -4.85
C CYS A 105 -5.37 16.93 -4.76
N THR A 106 -6.57 17.41 -5.10
CA THR A 106 -7.78 16.59 -5.23
C THR A 106 -7.53 15.38 -6.15
N GLY A 107 -7.87 14.18 -5.67
CA GLY A 107 -7.57 12.90 -6.32
C GLY A 107 -6.11 12.44 -6.16
N GLY A 108 -5.31 13.14 -5.35
CA GLY A 108 -3.90 12.86 -5.13
C GLY A 108 -3.63 11.71 -4.18
N TYR A 109 -2.37 11.28 -4.14
CA TYR A 109 -1.90 10.16 -3.31
C TYR A 109 -0.46 10.35 -2.84
N LEU A 110 -0.07 9.54 -1.85
CA LEU A 110 1.25 9.54 -1.21
C LEU A 110 2.10 8.34 -1.63
N ARG A 111 3.40 8.54 -1.86
CA ARG A 111 4.37 7.44 -1.97
C ARG A 111 5.59 7.72 -1.11
N LEU A 112 5.91 6.77 -0.24
CA LEU A 112 7.07 6.83 0.64
C LEU A 112 8.32 6.41 -0.13
N GLY A 113 9.38 7.21 -0.02
CA GLY A 113 10.75 6.83 -0.32
C GLY A 113 11.52 6.55 0.97
N GLN A 114 12.85 6.48 0.86
CA GLN A 114 13.74 6.30 2.00
C GLN A 114 13.85 7.58 2.85
N ASN A 115 13.97 8.73 2.20
CA ASN A 115 14.22 10.03 2.83
C ASN A 115 13.22 11.11 2.40
N ARG A 116 12.41 10.83 1.38
CA ARG A 116 11.42 11.74 0.81
C ARG A 116 10.03 11.11 0.82
N LEU A 117 9.03 11.98 0.88
CA LEU A 117 7.64 11.67 0.60
C LEU A 117 7.25 12.34 -0.70
N LEU A 118 6.72 11.56 -1.64
CA LEU A 118 6.10 12.04 -2.85
C LEU A 118 4.62 12.31 -2.61
N VAL A 119 4.17 13.51 -2.98
CA VAL A 119 2.77 13.90 -3.11
C VAL A 119 2.50 14.10 -4.60
N HIS A 120 1.64 13.26 -5.18
CA HIS A 120 1.22 13.42 -6.58
C HIS A 120 -0.18 14.05 -6.64
N CYS A 121 -0.32 15.11 -7.44
CA CYS A 121 -1.52 15.91 -7.60
C CYS A 121 -1.95 15.83 -9.08
N PRO A 122 -2.63 14.74 -9.50
CA PRO A 122 -2.85 14.42 -10.91
C PRO A 122 -3.70 15.47 -11.63
N GLY A 123 -4.73 16.02 -10.97
CA GLY A 123 -5.57 17.09 -11.55
C GLY A 123 -4.80 18.36 -11.88
N ALA A 124 -3.75 18.67 -11.11
CA ALA A 124 -2.86 19.80 -11.36
C ALA A 124 -1.64 19.43 -12.22
N GLN A 125 -1.48 18.14 -12.58
CA GLN A 125 -0.31 17.59 -13.29
C GLN A 125 1.02 17.99 -12.62
N LYS A 126 1.03 17.97 -11.29
CA LYS A 126 2.16 18.36 -10.46
C LYS A 126 2.49 17.26 -9.46
N ALA A 127 3.75 17.14 -9.12
CA ALA A 127 4.19 16.29 -8.03
C ALA A 127 5.23 17.03 -7.18
N PHE A 128 5.21 16.75 -5.88
CA PHE A 128 6.07 17.42 -4.91
C PHE A 128 6.78 16.41 -4.03
N LEU A 129 8.04 16.72 -3.70
CA LEU A 129 8.88 15.98 -2.79
C LEU A 129 9.06 16.76 -1.50
N LEU A 130 8.72 16.11 -0.40
CA LEU A 130 8.91 16.63 0.95
C LEU A 130 9.94 15.77 1.69
N GLY A 131 10.74 16.39 2.55
CA GLY A 131 11.68 15.65 3.41
C GLY A 131 10.96 14.81 4.46
N LEU A 132 11.55 13.68 4.84
CA LEU A 132 11.16 12.89 6.01
C LEU A 132 12.20 13.09 7.13
N PRO A 133 11.81 13.03 8.43
CA PRO A 133 10.46 12.75 8.95
C PRO A 133 9.54 13.97 9.03
N ASP A 134 10.10 15.18 8.95
CA ASP A 134 9.32 16.41 9.06
C ASP A 134 9.25 17.07 7.69
N PRO A 135 8.04 17.15 7.10
CA PRO A 135 7.90 17.69 5.75
C PRO A 135 8.38 19.14 5.76
N GLY A 136 9.38 19.45 4.93
CA GLY A 136 9.90 20.80 4.74
C GLY A 136 9.08 21.61 3.72
N THR A 137 9.71 22.58 3.07
CA THR A 137 9.14 23.22 1.88
C THR A 137 9.02 22.19 0.76
N PRO A 138 7.83 22.04 0.13
CA PRO A 138 7.66 21.14 -1.02
C PRO A 138 8.59 21.53 -2.18
N GLN A 139 9.29 20.54 -2.73
CA GLN A 139 10.12 20.70 -3.94
C GLN A 139 9.37 20.08 -5.12
N GLU A 140 9.07 20.84 -6.15
CA GLU A 140 8.40 20.32 -7.35
C GLU A 140 9.31 19.31 -8.08
N ALA A 141 8.73 18.18 -8.48
CA ALA A 141 9.39 17.20 -9.33
C ALA A 141 9.18 17.58 -10.79
N ASP A 142 10.22 17.42 -11.61
CA ASP A 142 10.15 17.67 -13.04
C ASP A 142 9.45 16.50 -13.75
N LEU A 143 8.22 16.76 -14.20
CA LEU A 143 7.39 15.81 -14.94
C LEU A 143 7.51 15.98 -16.47
N THR A 144 8.45 16.79 -16.96
CA THR A 144 8.63 17.04 -18.39
C THR A 144 8.82 15.72 -19.15
N GLY A 145 8.07 15.56 -20.25
CA GLY A 145 8.11 14.36 -21.08
C GLY A 145 7.38 13.12 -20.52
N LEU A 146 6.74 13.21 -19.34
CA LEU A 146 5.86 12.15 -18.86
C LEU A 146 4.44 12.35 -19.38
N ASP A 147 3.75 11.23 -19.63
CA ASP A 147 2.33 11.22 -19.94
C ASP A 147 1.53 11.78 -18.75
N PRO A 148 0.51 12.63 -18.96
CA PRO A 148 -0.34 13.12 -17.87
C PRO A 148 -1.05 12.04 -17.05
N ALA A 149 -1.25 10.84 -17.64
CA ALA A 149 -1.79 9.66 -16.97
C ALA A 149 -0.72 8.84 -16.23
N ALA A 150 0.52 9.34 -16.11
CA ALA A 150 1.58 8.62 -15.45
C ALA A 150 1.30 8.41 -13.96
N HIS A 151 1.58 7.21 -13.48
CA HIS A 151 1.63 6.91 -12.06
C HIS A 151 3.06 7.02 -11.57
N LEU A 152 3.25 7.75 -10.48
CA LEU A 152 4.54 8.07 -9.90
C LEU A 152 4.77 7.34 -8.58
N ALA A 153 6.03 7.01 -8.30
CA ALA A 153 6.52 6.47 -7.03
C ALA A 153 7.95 6.93 -6.75
N LEU A 154 8.49 6.55 -5.59
CA LEU A 154 9.90 6.75 -5.25
C LEU A 154 10.62 5.41 -5.24
N LEU A 155 11.77 5.35 -5.91
CA LEU A 155 12.68 4.21 -5.91
C LEU A 155 13.95 4.57 -5.13
N PRO A 156 14.15 3.98 -3.93
CA PRO A 156 15.40 4.13 -3.20
C PRO A 156 16.55 3.43 -3.93
N GLN A 157 17.59 4.16 -4.31
CA GLN A 157 18.79 3.62 -4.94
C GLN A 157 20.03 4.39 -4.51
N GLY A 158 21.01 3.72 -3.89
CA GLY A 158 22.28 4.35 -3.49
C GLY A 158 22.12 5.54 -2.53
N GLY A 159 21.08 5.55 -1.69
CA GLY A 159 20.77 6.65 -0.77
C GLY A 159 19.98 7.81 -1.39
N LEU A 160 19.67 7.74 -2.70
CA LEU A 160 18.78 8.67 -3.39
C LEU A 160 17.36 8.11 -3.46
N ASP A 161 16.37 8.99 -3.51
CA ASP A 161 15.00 8.65 -3.91
C ASP A 161 14.78 9.14 -5.35
N LEU A 162 14.86 8.21 -6.31
CA LEU A 162 14.61 8.50 -7.73
C LEU A 162 13.10 8.59 -7.99
N LEU A 163 12.70 9.47 -8.92
CA LEU A 163 11.33 9.55 -9.37
C LEU A 163 11.08 8.41 -10.34
N ALA A 164 10.30 7.44 -9.89
CA ALA A 164 9.88 6.30 -10.70
C ALA A 164 8.51 6.60 -11.33
N TYR A 165 8.29 6.11 -12.55
CA TYR A 165 7.08 6.39 -13.30
C TYR A 165 6.61 5.17 -14.11
N LEU A 166 5.30 5.11 -14.31
CA LEU A 166 4.60 4.17 -15.17
C LEU A 166 3.70 4.98 -16.09
N THR A 167 3.95 4.91 -17.39
CA THR A 167 3.12 5.52 -18.44
C THR A 167 2.36 4.43 -19.20
N PRO A 168 1.46 4.78 -20.14
CA PRO A 168 0.85 3.80 -21.02
C PRO A 168 1.85 2.94 -21.80
N ALA A 169 3.03 3.49 -22.13
CA ALA A 169 4.00 2.85 -23.04
C ALA A 169 5.27 2.35 -22.35
N ALA A 170 5.63 2.87 -21.17
CA ALA A 170 6.91 2.59 -20.53
C ALA A 170 6.84 2.57 -19.00
N MET A 171 7.84 1.95 -18.40
CA MET A 171 8.14 2.06 -16.97
C MET A 171 9.62 2.41 -16.81
N GLY A 172 9.91 3.27 -15.84
CA GLY A 172 11.27 3.72 -15.62
C GLY A 172 11.46 4.53 -14.35
N PHE A 173 12.64 5.11 -14.24
CA PHE A 173 13.00 6.05 -13.19
C PHE A 173 14.03 7.06 -13.69
N ARG A 174 14.05 8.22 -13.06
CA ARG A 174 14.99 9.31 -13.34
C ARG A 174 15.16 10.20 -12.10
N PRO A 175 16.19 11.04 -12.03
CA PRO A 175 16.30 12.01 -10.94
C PRO A 175 15.10 12.96 -10.98
N ALA A 176 14.55 13.26 -9.80
CA ALA A 176 13.26 13.93 -9.71
C ALA A 176 13.28 15.41 -10.11
N GLN A 177 14.44 16.08 -10.06
CA GLN A 177 14.60 17.50 -10.40
C GLN A 177 15.37 17.74 -11.69
N ASP A 178 16.07 16.73 -12.19
CA ASP A 178 16.87 16.81 -13.42
C ASP A 178 16.67 15.51 -14.21
N PRO A 179 15.63 15.44 -15.06
CA PRO A 179 15.26 14.24 -15.81
C PRO A 179 16.38 13.68 -16.69
N GLU A 180 17.32 14.54 -17.11
CA GLU A 180 18.40 14.14 -18.00
C GLU A 180 19.61 13.57 -17.25
N ALA A 181 19.74 13.86 -15.96
CA ALA A 181 20.82 13.36 -15.12
C ALA A 181 20.76 11.84 -14.90
N THR A 182 21.89 11.29 -14.45
CA THR A 182 22.02 9.87 -14.08
C THR A 182 21.90 9.70 -12.57
N PRO A 183 21.43 8.54 -12.08
CA PRO A 183 20.97 7.36 -12.83
C PRO A 183 19.57 7.53 -13.42
N ARG A 184 19.36 7.02 -14.64
CA ARG A 184 18.06 6.99 -15.32
C ARG A 184 17.90 5.70 -16.11
N LEU A 185 16.66 5.23 -16.21
CA LEU A 185 16.29 4.07 -17.00
C LEU A 185 14.85 4.22 -17.48
N GLU A 186 14.60 3.84 -18.73
CA GLU A 186 13.26 3.68 -19.27
C GLU A 186 13.22 2.39 -20.08
N LYS A 187 12.16 1.60 -19.89
CA LYS A 187 11.95 0.37 -20.62
C LYS A 187 10.51 0.34 -21.14
N PRO A 188 10.30 -0.05 -22.42
CA PRO A 188 8.97 -0.16 -22.97
C PRO A 188 8.18 -1.28 -22.29
N LEU A 189 6.86 -1.11 -22.22
CA LEU A 189 5.93 -2.14 -21.77
C LEU A 189 5.53 -3.04 -22.93
N ASP A 190 5.51 -4.35 -22.69
CA ASP A 190 4.95 -5.33 -23.61
C ASP A 190 3.95 -6.25 -22.87
N PRO A 191 2.65 -6.20 -23.22
CA PRO A 191 2.01 -5.22 -24.11
C PRO A 191 1.99 -3.80 -23.50
N PRO A 192 1.71 -2.75 -24.28
CA PRO A 192 1.40 -1.43 -23.71
C PRO A 192 0.09 -1.43 -22.92
N LEU A 193 -0.03 -0.49 -22.00
CA LEU A 193 -1.21 -0.24 -21.17
C LEU A 193 -2.17 0.73 -21.86
N GLN A 194 -3.47 0.56 -21.62
CA GLN A 194 -4.47 1.59 -21.91
C GLN A 194 -4.53 2.61 -20.77
N THR A 195 -4.39 2.13 -19.52
CA THR A 195 -4.50 2.97 -18.33
C THR A 195 -3.55 2.45 -17.25
N PRO A 196 -2.49 3.20 -16.90
CA PRO A 196 -1.74 3.01 -15.66
C PRO A 196 -2.66 3.15 -14.44
N LEU A 197 -2.49 2.30 -13.42
CA LEU A 197 -3.39 2.25 -12.26
C LEU A 197 -2.66 2.38 -10.93
N ASP A 198 -1.46 1.82 -10.81
CA ASP A 198 -0.65 1.94 -9.60
C ASP A 198 0.84 1.74 -9.91
N LEU A 199 1.71 2.32 -9.06
CA LEU A 199 3.15 2.12 -9.09
C LEU A 199 3.69 2.13 -7.66
N ARG A 200 4.50 1.11 -7.33
CA ARG A 200 5.20 0.99 -6.05
C ARG A 200 6.60 0.41 -6.24
N ALA A 201 7.55 0.86 -5.42
CA ALA A 201 8.78 0.11 -5.19
C ALA A 201 8.54 -0.92 -4.08
N ASP A 202 9.12 -2.11 -4.22
CA ASP A 202 8.91 -3.19 -3.24
C ASP A 202 9.89 -3.22 -2.07
N GLY A 203 10.91 -2.36 -2.10
CA GLY A 203 11.96 -2.31 -1.07
C GLY A 203 13.10 -3.30 -1.33
N GLN A 204 12.98 -4.19 -2.31
CA GLN A 204 14.08 -5.04 -2.82
C GLN A 204 14.69 -4.48 -4.11
N GLY A 205 14.35 -3.24 -4.47
CA GLY A 205 14.86 -2.55 -5.65
C GLY A 205 14.12 -2.92 -6.94
N ARG A 206 12.97 -3.59 -6.85
CA ARG A 206 12.08 -3.85 -7.99
C ARG A 206 10.94 -2.84 -7.99
N LEU A 207 10.62 -2.34 -9.19
CA LEU A 207 9.49 -1.47 -9.44
C LEU A 207 8.31 -2.31 -9.90
N LEU A 208 7.15 -2.14 -9.26
CA LEU A 208 5.92 -2.87 -9.54
C LEU A 208 4.87 -1.89 -10.06
N GLY A 209 4.50 -2.03 -11.33
CA GLY A 209 3.49 -1.21 -11.97
C GLY A 209 2.27 -2.03 -12.34
N LEU A 210 1.11 -1.47 -12.09
CA LEU A 210 -0.18 -2.09 -12.36
C LEU A 210 -0.91 -1.25 -13.40
N GLY A 211 -1.54 -1.89 -14.38
CA GLY A 211 -2.33 -1.18 -15.36
C GLY A 211 -3.34 -2.07 -16.07
N ALA A 212 -4.33 -1.45 -16.70
CA ALA A 212 -5.31 -2.13 -17.52
C ALA A 212 -4.93 -2.08 -19.01
N THR A 213 -5.14 -3.20 -19.68
CA THR A 213 -5.30 -3.28 -21.14
C THR A 213 -6.81 -3.31 -21.46
N PRO A 214 -7.23 -3.38 -22.74
CA PRO A 214 -8.65 -3.45 -23.08
C PRO A 214 -9.40 -4.65 -22.48
N THR A 215 -8.69 -5.73 -22.10
CA THR A 215 -9.32 -7.00 -21.69
C THR A 215 -8.88 -7.51 -20.32
N GLU A 216 -7.84 -6.95 -19.71
CA GLU A 216 -7.26 -7.50 -18.48
C GLU A 216 -6.47 -6.47 -17.69
N VAL A 217 -6.24 -6.79 -16.41
CA VAL A 217 -5.28 -6.07 -15.56
C VAL A 217 -3.94 -6.82 -15.61
N ARG A 218 -2.84 -6.08 -15.74
CA ARG A 218 -1.49 -6.62 -15.82
C ARG A 218 -0.59 -5.98 -14.77
N LEU A 219 0.23 -6.83 -14.15
CA LEU A 219 1.36 -6.42 -13.33
C LEU A 219 2.62 -6.44 -14.19
N TYR A 220 3.37 -5.35 -14.15
CA TYR A 220 4.71 -5.21 -14.70
C TYR A 220 5.71 -5.10 -13.56
N ALA A 221 6.84 -5.77 -13.70
CA ALA A 221 7.94 -5.72 -12.77
C ALA A 221 9.22 -5.33 -13.49
N LEU A 222 9.79 -4.19 -13.12
CA LEU A 222 11.11 -3.74 -13.55
C LEU A 222 12.13 -4.13 -12.48
N GLN A 223 13.07 -5.01 -12.82
CA GLN A 223 14.17 -5.40 -11.96
C GLN A 223 15.49 -5.32 -12.73
N GLY A 224 16.40 -4.48 -12.25
CA GLY A 224 17.58 -4.09 -13.03
C GLY A 224 17.13 -3.44 -14.34
N GLU A 225 17.48 -4.05 -15.47
CA GLU A 225 17.12 -3.58 -16.80
C GLU A 225 15.99 -4.37 -17.48
N VAL A 226 15.41 -5.35 -16.79
CA VAL A 226 14.44 -6.28 -17.36
C VAL A 226 13.04 -5.89 -16.89
N VAL A 227 12.12 -5.72 -17.85
CA VAL A 227 10.68 -5.64 -17.58
C VAL A 227 10.06 -7.01 -17.85
N SER A 228 9.37 -7.54 -16.85
CA SER A 228 8.49 -8.70 -16.99
C SER A 228 7.05 -8.28 -16.80
N SER A 229 6.11 -9.00 -17.42
CA SER A 229 4.69 -8.70 -17.28
C SER A 229 3.87 -9.98 -17.15
N ARG A 230 2.78 -9.90 -16.38
CA ARG A 230 1.84 -11.01 -16.21
C ARG A 230 0.42 -10.50 -15.97
N LYS A 231 -0.55 -11.30 -16.38
CA LYS A 231 -1.96 -11.09 -16.06
C LYS A 231 -2.23 -11.31 -14.57
N VAL A 232 -3.10 -10.48 -14.01
CA VAL A 232 -3.59 -10.55 -12.62
C VAL A 232 -5.10 -10.27 -12.57
N LEU A 233 -5.77 -10.65 -11.49
CA LEU A 233 -7.23 -10.46 -11.27
C LEU A 233 -8.17 -11.10 -12.31
N GLY A 234 -7.66 -12.00 -13.17
CA GLY A 234 -8.48 -12.67 -14.19
C GLY A 234 -8.88 -11.74 -15.34
N ASP A 235 -10.05 -12.00 -15.95
CA ASP A 235 -10.56 -11.28 -17.13
C ASP A 235 -11.43 -10.05 -16.78
N PHE A 236 -11.15 -9.41 -15.64
CA PHE A 236 -11.93 -8.29 -15.14
C PHE A 236 -11.12 -6.99 -15.18
N PRO A 237 -11.06 -6.30 -16.35
CA PRO A 237 -10.40 -5.01 -16.42
C PRO A 237 -11.14 -3.99 -15.55
N GLY A 238 -10.41 -3.08 -14.93
CA GLY A 238 -10.97 -2.03 -14.08
C GLY A 238 -9.93 -1.40 -13.16
N GLU A 239 -10.40 -0.57 -12.22
CA GLU A 239 -9.53 -0.03 -11.18
C GLU A 239 -8.92 -1.16 -10.35
N ALA A 240 -7.62 -1.06 -10.12
CA ALA A 240 -6.86 -1.98 -9.31
C ALA A 240 -5.68 -1.27 -8.65
N ARG A 241 -5.21 -1.80 -7.53
CA ARG A 241 -4.15 -1.23 -6.70
C ARG A 241 -3.27 -2.34 -6.11
N LEU A 242 -2.09 -1.94 -5.66
CA LEU A 242 -1.12 -2.81 -4.99
C LEU A 242 -1.20 -2.62 -3.46
N ALA A 243 -1.31 -3.73 -2.73
CA ALA A 243 -1.05 -3.81 -1.30
C ALA A 243 0.24 -4.62 -1.11
N LEU A 244 1.20 -4.03 -0.40
CA LEU A 244 2.56 -4.56 -0.34
C LEU A 244 3.17 -4.29 1.03
N ASP A 245 3.68 -5.35 1.63
CA ASP A 245 4.72 -5.29 2.66
C ASP A 245 5.93 -6.09 2.17
N PRO A 246 7.15 -5.50 2.15
CA PRO A 246 8.34 -6.13 1.59
C PRO A 246 8.69 -7.49 2.21
N ALA A 247 8.33 -7.72 3.47
CA ALA A 247 8.67 -8.93 4.19
C ALA A 247 7.54 -9.97 4.17
N VAL A 248 6.28 -9.51 4.10
CA VAL A 248 5.12 -10.37 4.27
C VAL A 248 4.51 -10.80 2.93
N GLY A 249 4.31 -9.88 1.99
CA GLY A 249 3.70 -10.26 0.72
C GLY A 249 3.19 -9.12 -0.14
N LEU A 250 2.79 -9.52 -1.35
CA LEU A 250 2.31 -8.68 -2.42
C LEU A 250 0.93 -9.15 -2.86
N VAL A 251 -0.04 -8.23 -2.87
CA VAL A 251 -1.41 -8.48 -3.25
C VAL A 251 -1.85 -7.42 -4.26
N VAL A 252 -2.53 -7.85 -5.31
CA VAL A 252 -3.28 -6.98 -6.21
C VAL A 252 -4.75 -7.03 -5.78
N TYR A 253 -5.41 -5.88 -5.70
CA TYR A 253 -6.83 -5.81 -5.39
C TYR A 253 -7.54 -4.77 -6.25
N GLY A 254 -8.85 -4.89 -6.36
CA GLY A 254 -9.72 -4.03 -7.16
C GLY A 254 -11.08 -4.70 -7.23
N ARG A 255 -11.47 -5.19 -8.41
CA ARG A 255 -12.53 -6.19 -8.52
C ARG A 255 -11.97 -7.59 -8.18
N GLY A 256 -12.21 -8.03 -6.95
CA GLY A 256 -11.54 -9.18 -6.34
C GLY A 256 -10.13 -8.84 -5.86
N PHE A 257 -9.39 -9.87 -5.46
CA PHE A 257 -7.99 -9.75 -5.12
C PHE A 257 -7.20 -10.99 -5.56
N GLN A 258 -5.88 -10.88 -5.62
CA GLN A 258 -4.97 -11.98 -5.88
C GLN A 258 -3.69 -11.75 -5.08
N ALA A 259 -3.39 -12.67 -4.16
CA ALA A 259 -2.07 -12.72 -3.53
C ALA A 259 -1.09 -13.26 -4.56
N LEU A 260 0.03 -12.56 -4.75
CA LEU A 260 1.10 -12.92 -5.67
C LEU A 260 2.31 -13.46 -4.93
N GLU A 261 2.56 -12.94 -3.73
CA GLU A 261 3.62 -13.38 -2.83
C GLU A 261 3.02 -13.58 -1.42
N PRO A 262 3.46 -14.60 -0.65
CA PRO A 262 4.53 -15.54 -0.97
C PRO A 262 4.13 -16.64 -1.96
N ARG A 263 2.82 -16.85 -2.18
CA ARG A 263 2.30 -17.83 -3.14
C ARG A 263 1.12 -17.23 -3.90
N ASP A 264 1.06 -17.56 -5.18
CA ASP A 264 -0.03 -17.13 -6.04
C ASP A 264 -1.34 -17.83 -5.67
N SER A 265 -2.33 -17.05 -5.25
CA SER A 265 -3.65 -17.57 -4.87
C SER A 265 -4.59 -17.80 -6.05
N GLY A 266 -4.24 -17.28 -7.23
CA GLY A 266 -5.22 -16.97 -8.28
C GLY A 266 -6.25 -15.91 -7.83
N PRO A 267 -7.15 -15.47 -8.74
CA PRO A 267 -8.18 -14.49 -8.41
C PRO A 267 -9.18 -15.02 -7.37
N GLN A 268 -9.43 -14.21 -6.34
CA GLN A 268 -10.35 -14.46 -5.25
C GLN A 268 -11.42 -13.36 -5.20
N GLU A 269 -12.62 -13.69 -4.71
CA GLU A 269 -13.70 -12.72 -4.46
C GLU A 269 -14.03 -11.80 -5.68
N VAL A 270 -14.00 -12.35 -6.90
CA VAL A 270 -14.11 -11.60 -8.18
C VAL A 270 -15.41 -10.79 -8.39
N TYR A 271 -16.37 -10.90 -7.48
CA TYR A 271 -17.61 -10.13 -7.46
C TYR A 271 -17.62 -8.99 -6.44
N THR A 272 -16.55 -8.84 -5.66
CA THR A 272 -16.41 -7.80 -4.64
C THR A 272 -15.48 -6.71 -5.15
N ALA A 273 -15.89 -5.44 -5.05
CA ALA A 273 -15.05 -4.30 -5.37
C ALA A 273 -14.40 -3.74 -4.10
N PHE A 274 -13.08 -3.90 -3.99
CA PHE A 274 -12.28 -3.39 -2.88
C PHE A 274 -11.74 -1.99 -3.20
N ALA A 275 -12.04 -1.04 -2.32
CA ALA A 275 -11.64 0.36 -2.47
C ALA A 275 -10.29 0.66 -1.81
N ALA A 276 -9.92 -0.11 -0.79
CA ALA A 276 -8.66 0.03 -0.07
C ALA A 276 -8.13 -1.33 0.38
N GLY A 277 -6.81 -1.45 0.43
CA GLY A 277 -6.14 -2.68 0.80
C GLY A 277 -4.76 -2.44 1.38
N LEU A 278 -4.36 -3.27 2.35
CA LEU A 278 -3.03 -3.25 2.93
C LEU A 278 -2.57 -4.68 3.28
N VAL A 279 -1.27 -4.93 3.18
CA VAL A 279 -0.63 -6.11 3.78
C VAL A 279 0.03 -5.64 5.05
N GLY A 280 -0.34 -6.23 6.19
CA GLY A 280 0.22 -5.90 7.50
C GLY A 280 1.47 -6.72 7.78
N GLN A 281 2.36 -6.18 8.63
CA GLN A 281 3.54 -6.89 9.11
C GLN A 281 3.19 -8.08 10.02
N ASP A 282 1.93 -8.17 10.43
CA ASP A 282 1.36 -9.27 11.19
C ASP A 282 0.97 -10.49 10.35
N GLY A 283 1.19 -10.47 9.03
CA GLY A 283 0.86 -11.59 8.15
C GLY A 283 -0.55 -11.55 7.58
N TYR A 284 -1.32 -10.47 7.81
CA TYR A 284 -2.70 -10.38 7.37
C TYR A 284 -2.88 -9.38 6.23
N LEU A 285 -3.82 -9.71 5.34
CA LEU A 285 -4.35 -8.82 4.31
C LEU A 285 -5.66 -8.22 4.79
N TYR A 286 -5.73 -6.89 4.82
CA TYR A 286 -6.93 -6.14 5.16
C TYR A 286 -7.48 -5.50 3.89
N LEU A 287 -8.76 -5.74 3.59
CA LEU A 287 -9.42 -5.27 2.37
C LEU A 287 -10.77 -4.62 2.69
N ALA A 288 -10.96 -3.38 2.30
CA ALA A 288 -12.20 -2.62 2.53
C ALA A 288 -13.07 -2.61 1.27
N ALA A 289 -14.36 -2.94 1.42
CA ALA A 289 -15.35 -2.91 0.34
C ALA A 289 -16.64 -2.25 0.86
N GLY A 290 -16.75 -0.93 0.76
CA GLY A 290 -17.77 -0.18 1.49
C GLY A 290 -17.44 -0.15 2.98
N THR A 291 -18.41 -0.41 3.85
CA THR A 291 -18.19 -0.49 5.31
C THR A 291 -17.57 -1.81 5.80
N PRO A 292 -17.77 -2.98 5.16
CA PRO A 292 -17.00 -4.18 5.50
C PRO A 292 -15.49 -4.04 5.30
N LEU A 293 -14.73 -4.48 6.31
CA LEU A 293 -13.29 -4.71 6.24
C LEU A 293 -13.02 -6.21 6.37
N SER A 294 -12.71 -6.88 5.26
CA SER A 294 -12.33 -8.29 5.27
C SER A 294 -10.87 -8.46 5.69
N VAL A 295 -10.61 -9.42 6.56
CA VAL A 295 -9.27 -9.78 7.04
C VAL A 295 -8.96 -11.20 6.61
N TYR A 296 -7.83 -11.39 5.92
CA TYR A 296 -7.36 -12.68 5.41
C TYR A 296 -6.00 -13.01 6.01
N ASP A 297 -5.85 -14.23 6.50
CA ASP A 297 -4.54 -14.81 6.81
C ASP A 297 -3.84 -15.17 5.49
N LEU A 298 -2.64 -14.63 5.27
CA LEU A 298 -1.83 -14.86 4.07
C LEU A 298 -0.97 -16.13 4.14
N VAL A 299 -0.86 -16.78 5.31
CA VAL A 299 -0.08 -18.01 5.48
C VAL A 299 -0.65 -19.18 4.65
N PRO A 300 -1.96 -19.50 4.71
CA PRO A 300 -2.53 -20.51 3.81
C PRO A 300 -2.62 -19.99 2.37
N SER A 301 -2.58 -20.93 1.41
CA SER A 301 -2.76 -20.63 -0.02
C SER A 301 -3.89 -21.50 -0.58
N PRO A 302 -5.03 -20.93 -0.99
CA PRO A 302 -5.32 -19.49 -1.04
C PRO A 302 -5.47 -18.87 0.36
N PRO A 303 -5.31 -17.53 0.49
CA PRO A 303 -5.54 -16.81 1.74
C PRO A 303 -6.90 -17.11 2.34
N GLN A 304 -6.96 -17.30 3.65
CA GLN A 304 -8.18 -17.68 4.35
C GLN A 304 -8.79 -16.45 5.03
N ARG A 305 -10.06 -16.15 4.74
CA ARG A 305 -10.79 -15.11 5.47
C ARG A 305 -10.97 -15.52 6.93
N VAL A 306 -10.44 -14.72 7.85
CA VAL A 306 -10.58 -14.92 9.30
C VAL A 306 -11.70 -14.06 9.88
N ALA A 307 -11.95 -12.88 9.31
CA ALA A 307 -12.98 -11.97 9.78
C ALA A 307 -13.48 -11.03 8.68
N ALA A 308 -14.65 -10.43 8.90
CA ALA A 308 -15.20 -9.36 8.07
C ALA A 308 -16.00 -8.34 8.93
N PRO A 309 -15.36 -7.66 9.90
CA PRO A 309 -16.01 -6.61 10.67
C PRO A 309 -16.61 -5.52 9.77
N SER A 310 -17.76 -4.98 10.17
CA SER A 310 -18.33 -3.79 9.54
C SER A 310 -17.92 -2.54 10.31
N LEU A 311 -17.25 -1.61 9.64
CA LEU A 311 -16.88 -0.32 10.19
C LEU A 311 -18.07 0.65 10.12
N ASP A 312 -18.01 1.75 10.87
CA ASP A 312 -19.02 2.81 10.87
C ASP A 312 -18.82 3.84 9.73
N PHE A 313 -17.91 3.56 8.80
CA PHE A 313 -17.64 4.33 7.58
C PHE A 313 -17.02 3.44 6.50
N ALA A 314 -16.94 3.96 5.27
CA ALA A 314 -16.29 3.27 4.15
C ALA A 314 -14.85 3.77 3.94
N PRO A 315 -13.81 2.97 4.25
CA PRO A 315 -12.42 3.38 4.06
C PRO A 315 -12.03 3.48 2.57
N LYS A 316 -11.14 4.43 2.28
CA LYS A 316 -10.50 4.61 0.96
C LYS A 316 -8.98 4.49 1.01
N ALA A 317 -8.40 4.57 2.20
CA ALA A 317 -6.97 4.39 2.44
C ALA A 317 -6.77 3.66 3.76
N LEU A 318 -5.74 2.82 3.84
CA LEU A 318 -5.42 2.05 5.04
C LEU A 318 -3.90 2.08 5.29
N ALA A 319 -3.50 2.03 6.56
CA ALA A 319 -2.09 1.85 6.97
C ALA A 319 -1.99 0.91 8.17
N PHE A 320 -0.87 0.18 8.22
CA PHE A 320 -0.48 -0.64 9.35
C PHE A 320 0.50 0.13 10.24
N LEU A 321 0.22 0.19 11.54
CA LEU A 321 1.04 0.90 12.52
C LEU A 321 1.44 -0.08 13.63
N PRO A 322 2.65 -0.65 13.59
CA PRO A 322 3.24 -1.30 14.76
C PRO A 322 3.31 -0.34 15.95
N VAL A 323 2.87 -0.80 17.12
CA VAL A 323 2.87 -0.02 18.36
C VAL A 323 3.52 -0.81 19.51
N GLN A 324 3.75 -0.13 20.63
CA GLN A 324 4.29 -0.74 21.86
C GLN A 324 3.20 -0.92 22.91
#